data_AF-A0A2M8A005-F1
#
_entry.id   AF-A0A2M8A005-F1
#
_cell.length_a   1.000
_cell.length_b   1.000
_cell.length_c   1.000
_cell.angle_alpha   90.00
_cell.angle_beta   90.00
_cell.angle_gamma   90.00
#
_symmetry.space_group_name_H-M   'P 1'
#
loop_
_entity.id
_entity.type
_entity.pdbx_description
1 polymer ?
#
loop_
_entity_poly.entity_id
_entity_poly.type
_entity_poly.pdbx_seq_one_letter_code
_entity_poly.pdbx_strand_id
1 'polypeptide(L)' 'KNVDATVKKAVSSGAKLLRPVEDQFYGDRSGAVVDPFGHVWYVATHVEDVSPKEMKKRMAAMCTHKPGTCDGVHA' A
#
# COMPACT_ATOMS: atom_id res chain seq x y z
N LYS A 1 0.16 11.75 -10.56
CA LYS A 1 1.45 11.17 -11.02
C LYS A 1 1.35 9.65 -10.80
N ASN A 2 1.66 8.79 -11.77
CA ASN A 2 1.34 7.36 -11.67
C ASN A 2 2.38 6.59 -10.81
N VAL A 3 1.92 5.92 -9.75
CA VAL A 3 2.77 5.17 -8.81
C VAL A 3 3.39 3.95 -9.50
N ASP A 4 2.62 3.24 -10.32
CA ASP A 4 3.09 2.09 -11.09
C ASP A 4 4.24 2.47 -12.03
N ALA A 5 4.16 3.63 -12.68
CA ALA A 5 5.23 4.12 -13.54
C ALA A 5 6.52 4.42 -12.75
N THR A 6 6.38 4.96 -11.53
CA THR A 6 7.52 5.27 -10.65
C THR A 6 8.17 4.00 -10.14
N VAL A 7 7.37 3.04 -9.68
CA VAL A 7 7.84 1.74 -9.21
C VAL A 7 8.48 0.94 -10.35
N LYS A 8 7.88 0.90 -11.53
CA LYS A 8 8.45 0.24 -12.72
C LYS A 8 9.81 0.83 -13.10
N LYS A 9 9.94 2.16 -13.03
CA LYS A 9 11.21 2.84 -13.27
C LYS A 9 12.25 2.45 -12.22
N ALA A 10 11.88 2.47 -10.94
CA ALA A 10 12.77 2.07 -9.85
C ALA A 10 13.25 0.62 -10.03
N VAL A 11 12.35 -0.30 -10.36
CA VAL A 11 12.68 -1.71 -10.60
C VAL A 11 13.60 -1.87 -11.81
N SER A 12 13.35 -1.12 -12.88
CA SER A 12 14.23 -1.11 -14.07
C SER A 12 15.63 -0.56 -13.75
N SER A 13 15.76 0.27 -12.73
CA SER A 13 17.05 0.79 -12.22
C SER A 13 17.72 -0.11 -11.18
N GLY A 14 17.18 -1.31 -10.93
CA GLY A 14 17.76 -2.29 -10.00
C GLY A 14 17.10 -2.33 -8.62
N ALA A 15 16.08 -1.51 -8.36
CA ALA A 15 15.31 -1.65 -7.13
C ALA A 15 14.51 -2.97 -7.13
N LYS A 16 14.28 -3.55 -5.97
CA LYS A 16 13.39 -4.71 -5.81
C LYS A 16 12.04 -4.26 -5.30
N LEU A 17 10.98 -4.85 -5.83
CA LEU A 17 9.62 -4.60 -5.36
C LEU A 17 9.44 -5.26 -3.99
N LEU A 18 9.25 -4.45 -2.95
CA LEU A 18 9.02 -4.94 -1.59
C LEU A 18 7.52 -5.14 -1.35
N ARG A 19 6.72 -4.18 -1.80
CA ARG A 19 5.26 -4.23 -1.75
C ARG A 19 4.68 -3.82 -3.11
N PRO A 20 3.82 -4.64 -3.72
CA PRO A 20 3.17 -4.28 -4.97
C PRO A 20 2.36 -2.99 -4.80
N VAL A 21 2.23 -2.26 -5.91
CA VAL A 21 1.38 -1.07 -5.96
C VAL A 21 -0.07 -1.51 -5.91
N GLU A 22 -0.77 -1.15 -4.84
CA GLU A 22 -2.14 -1.56 -4.59
C GLU A 22 -2.99 -0.36 -4.19
N ASP A 23 -4.29 -0.44 -4.47
CA ASP A 23 -5.26 0.54 -4.01
C ASP A 23 -5.60 0.28 -2.55
N GLN A 24 -5.38 1.28 -1.72
CA GLN A 24 -5.59 1.19 -0.29
C GLN A 24 -7.00 1.64 0.08
N PHE A 25 -7.54 1.08 1.15
CA PHE A 25 -8.90 1.37 1.62
C PHE A 25 -9.15 2.84 1.96
N TYR A 26 -8.09 3.61 2.19
CA TYR A 26 -8.11 5.03 2.52
C TYR A 26 -7.98 5.96 1.29
N GLY A 27 -8.04 5.42 0.07
CA GLY A 27 -8.11 6.23 -1.16
C GLY A 27 -6.77 6.56 -1.80
N ASP A 28 -5.69 6.02 -1.27
CA ASP A 28 -4.36 6.15 -1.87
C ASP A 28 -3.99 4.87 -2.61
N ARG A 29 -3.29 5.03 -3.73
CA ARG A 29 -2.57 3.94 -4.37
C ARG A 29 -1.14 4.01 -3.90
N SER A 30 -0.62 2.93 -3.30
CA SER A 30 0.74 2.93 -2.75
C SER A 30 1.47 1.63 -2.95
N GLY A 31 2.80 1.71 -3.05
CA GLY A 31 3.70 0.57 -3.13
C GLY A 31 5.04 0.89 -2.48
N ALA A 32 5.87 -0.13 -2.30
CA ALA A 32 7.19 0.00 -1.69
C ALA A 32 8.26 -0.71 -2.52
N VAL A 33 9.41 -0.07 -2.69
CA VAL A 33 10.58 -0.63 -3.35
C VAL A 33 11.80 -0.49 -2.46
N VAL A 34 12.73 -1.43 -2.55
CA VAL A 34 14.04 -1.33 -1.91
C VAL A 34 15.09 -1.09 -3.00
N ASP A 35 15.88 -0.03 -2.85
CA ASP A 35 16.95 0.25 -3.81
C ASP A 35 18.17 -0.67 -3.57
N PRO A 36 19.12 -0.75 -4.53
CA PRO A 36 20.33 -1.57 -4.38
C PRO A 36 21.24 -1.19 -3.20
N PHE A 37 21.12 0.03 -2.69
CA PHE A 37 21.85 0.54 -1.52
C PHE A 37 21.16 0.16 -0.20
N GLY A 38 19.98 -0.45 -0.27
CA GLY A 38 19.21 -0.94 0.88
C GLY A 38 18.20 0.06 1.44
N HIS A 39 17.96 1.21 0.80
CA HIS A 39 16.91 2.12 1.28
C HIS A 39 15.54 1.66 0.83
N VAL A 40 14.58 1.78 1.75
CA VAL A 40 13.17 1.48 1.49
C VAL A 40 12.45 2.77 1.11
N TRP A 41 11.89 2.78 -0.09
CA TRP A 41 11.14 3.90 -0.65
C TRP A 41 9.66 3.55 -0.71
N TYR A 42 8.85 4.37 -0.05
CA TYR A 42 7.39 4.30 -0.15
C TYR A 42 6.92 5.33 -1.17
N VAL A 43 6.19 4.86 -2.16
CA VAL A 43 5.60 5.72 -3.20
C VAL A 43 4.10 5.61 -3.07
N ALA A 44 3.45 6.72 -2.75
CA ALA A 44 2.00 6.83 -2.67
C ALA A 44 1.52 7.96 -3.58
N THR A 45 0.33 7.80 -4.13
CA THR A 45 -0.40 8.89 -4.78
C THR A 45 -1.83 8.83 -4.31
N HIS A 46 -2.33 10.00 -3.93
CA HIS A 46 -3.72 10.17 -3.61
C HIS A 46 -4.58 9.97 -4.86
N VAL A 47 -5.50 8.99 -4.79
CA VAL A 47 -6.41 8.65 -5.90
C VAL A 47 -7.78 9.26 -5.65
N GLU A 48 -8.31 9.12 -4.44
CA GLU A 48 -9.61 9.65 -4.04
C GLU A 48 -9.63 10.04 -2.57
N ASP A 49 -10.43 11.06 -2.25
CA ASP A 49 -10.67 11.47 -0.87
C ASP A 49 -11.82 10.63 -0.30
N VAL A 50 -11.47 9.65 0.55
CA VAL A 50 -12.44 8.73 1.16
C VAL A 50 -12.94 9.32 2.47
N SER A 51 -14.24 9.63 2.53
CA SER A 51 -14.84 10.10 3.78
C SER A 51 -14.66 9.09 4.92
N PRO A 52 -14.59 9.51 6.19
CA PRO A 52 -14.37 8.60 7.33
C PRO A 52 -15.42 7.48 7.45
N LYS A 53 -16.66 7.73 6.98
CA LYS A 53 -17.74 6.75 6.96
C LYS A 53 -17.48 5.65 5.93
N GLU A 54 -16.99 6.02 4.75
CA GLU A 54 -16.66 5.08 3.68
C GLU A 54 -15.37 4.33 4.00
N MET A 55 -14.39 4.98 4.64
CA MET A 55 -13.17 4.32 5.11
C MET A 55 -13.49 3.20 6.11
N LYS A 56 -14.37 3.44 7.10
CA LYS A 56 -14.83 2.40 8.04
C LYS A 56 -15.50 1.22 7.33
N LYS A 57 -16.30 1.49 6.30
CA LYS A 57 -16.96 0.45 5.49
C LYS A 57 -15.95 -0.39 4.70
N ARG A 58 -14.96 0.26 4.06
CA ARG A 58 -13.89 -0.41 3.31
C ARG A 58 -12.94 -1.19 4.21
N MET A 59 -12.61 -0.66 5.40
CA MET A 59 -11.85 -1.38 6.44
C MET A 59 -12.57 -2.64 6.90
N ALA A 60 -13.88 -2.54 7.19
CA ALA A 60 -14.67 -3.70 7.59
C ALA A 60 -14.71 -4.77 6.49
N ALA A 61 -14.76 -4.38 5.22
CA ALA A 61 -14.69 -5.30 4.08
C ALA A 61 -13.29 -5.94 3.89
N MET A 62 -12.21 -5.26 4.28
CA MET A 62 -10.86 -5.84 4.26
C MET A 62 -10.60 -6.80 5.42
N CYS A 63 -11.15 -6.53 6.61
CA CYS A 63 -11.05 -7.40 7.78
C CYS A 63 -11.75 -8.74 7.62
N THR A 64 -12.73 -8.86 6.73
CA THR A 64 -13.48 -10.12 6.51
C THR A 64 -12.80 -11.08 5.53
N HIS A 65 -11.75 -10.67 4.80
CA HIS A 65 -11.16 -11.47 3.72
C HIS A 65 -9.72 -11.96 3.96
N LYS A 66 -9.17 -11.82 5.18
CA LYS A 66 -7.86 -12.39 5.53
C LYS A 66 -7.97 -13.29 6.79
N PRO A 67 -7.94 -14.62 6.66
CA PRO A 67 -7.68 -15.47 7.82
C PRO A 67 -6.20 -15.35 8.17
N GLY A 68 -5.91 -14.79 9.35
CA GLY A 68 -4.55 -14.75 9.92
C GLY A 68 -3.89 -13.38 9.87
N THR A 69 -4.21 -12.55 10.86
CA THR A 69 -3.28 -11.96 11.86
C THR A 69 -3.97 -10.75 12.49
N CYS A 70 -4.88 -11.02 13.41
CA CYS A 70 -5.25 -10.09 14.47
C CYS A 70 -5.54 -10.91 15.74
N ASP A 71 -4.61 -11.78 16.10
CA ASP A 71 -4.61 -12.36 17.44
C ASP A 71 -3.98 -11.36 18.39
N GLY A 72 -4.88 -10.64 19.06
CA GLY A 72 -4.80 -10.36 20.49
C GLY A 72 -3.58 -9.59 21.00
N VAL A 73 -3.78 -8.29 21.24
CA VAL A 73 -3.49 -7.70 22.55
C VAL A 73 -4.69 -6.83 22.94
N HIS A 74 -5.63 -7.45 23.63
CA HIS A 74 -6.37 -6.78 24.70
C HIS A 74 -6.00 -7.53 25.98
N ALA A 75 -5.09 -6.94 26.75
CA ALA A 75 -4.94 -7.13 28.18
C ALA A 75 -4.38 -5.82 28.74
#